data_AF-A0A2G9M3H3-F1
#
_entry.id   AF-A0A2G9M3H3-F1
#
_cell.length_a   1.000
_cell.length_b   1.000
_cell.length_c   1.000
_cell.angle_alpha   90.00
_cell.angle_beta   90.00
_cell.angle_gamma   90.00
#
_symmetry.space_group_name_H-M   'P 1'
#
loop_
_entity.id
_entity.type
_entity.pdbx_description
1 polymer ?
#
loop_
_entity_poly.entity_id
_entity_poly.type
_entity_poly.pdbx_seq_one_letter_code
_entity_poly.pdbx_strand_id
1 'polypeptide(L)'
;MVEESKKGLIVFQDKAIRRTWFNDEWWFSVVDIVGALTESDRARKYWSDLKNRLTDEGFELSAKIGQLKLVSADGKSYLTDCVNTKNAFKVIQSILIFV
;
A
#
# COMPACT_ATOMS: atom_id res chain seq x y z
N MET A 1 17.42 -15.43 28.68
CA MET A 1 16.40 -15.99 27.77
C MET A 1 15.36 -14.89 27.57
N VAL A 2 15.41 -14.16 26.46
CA VAL A 2 14.45 -13.09 26.15
C VAL A 2 13.90 -13.43 24.78
N GLU A 3 12.59 -13.73 24.72
CA GLU A 3 11.86 -13.86 23.47
C GLU A 3 11.75 -12.48 22.83
N GLU A 4 12.53 -12.23 21.76
CA GLU A 4 12.22 -11.13 20.86
C GLU A 4 10.96 -11.49 20.09
N SER A 5 9.84 -10.92 20.53
CA SER A 5 8.62 -10.83 19.75
C SER A 5 8.96 -10.16 18.42
N LYS A 6 9.11 -10.99 17.38
CA LYS A 6 9.34 -10.62 15.99
C LYS A 6 8.11 -9.87 15.48
N LYS A 7 7.90 -8.63 15.93
CA LYS A 7 6.94 -7.70 15.34
C LYS A 7 7.41 -7.47 13.92
N GLY A 8 6.75 -8.17 12.99
CA GLY A 8 7.16 -8.31 11.59
C GLY A 8 7.65 -6.99 11.00
N LEU A 9 8.96 -6.84 10.94
CA LEU A 9 9.58 -5.79 10.15
C LEU A 9 9.30 -6.20 8.71
N ILE A 10 8.34 -5.54 8.06
CA ILE A 10 8.12 -5.71 6.63
C ILE A 10 9.32 -5.06 5.96
N VAL A 11 10.34 -5.86 5.69
CA VAL A 11 11.48 -5.49 4.88
C VAL A 11 10.96 -5.47 3.45
N PHE A 12 10.70 -4.28 2.93
CA PHE A 12 10.47 -4.08 1.50
C PHE A 12 11.79 -4.39 0.78
N GLN A 13 12.03 -5.68 0.50
CA GLN A 13 13.24 -6.16 -0.17
C GLN A 13 13.37 -5.47 -1.52
N ASP A 14 14.32 -4.55 -1.65
CA ASP A 14 14.76 -3.88 -2.88
C ASP A 14 13.69 -3.08 -3.68
N LYS A 15 12.40 -3.22 -3.35
CA LYS A 15 11.31 -2.51 -4.03
C LYS A 15 11.13 -1.13 -3.41
N ALA A 16 11.55 -0.11 -4.17
CA ALA A 16 11.33 1.28 -3.81
C ALA A 16 9.83 1.59 -3.77
N ILE A 17 9.27 1.78 -2.57
CA ILE A 17 7.90 2.29 -2.41
C ILE A 17 7.91 3.78 -2.68
N ARG A 18 7.15 4.19 -3.70
CA ARG A 18 6.98 5.62 -4.00
C ARG A 18 6.17 6.27 -2.88
N ARG A 19 6.72 7.34 -2.33
CA ARG A 19 6.08 8.18 -1.32
C ARG A 19 6.05 9.62 -1.77
N THR A 20 5.03 10.34 -1.34
CA THR A 20 4.90 11.78 -1.55
C THR A 20 4.50 12.45 -0.24
N TRP A 21 4.95 13.69 -0.07
CA TRP A 21 4.52 14.54 1.04
C TRP A 21 3.27 15.29 0.61
N PHE A 22 2.15 15.04 1.29
CA PHE A 22 0.88 15.67 0.97
C PHE A 22 0.09 15.97 2.24
N ASN A 23 -0.40 17.20 2.37
CA ASN A 23 -1.22 17.64 3.51
C ASN A 23 -0.54 17.38 4.87
N ASP A 24 0.73 17.76 4.99
CA ASP A 24 1.58 17.58 6.18
C ASP A 24 1.73 16.13 6.68
N GLU A 25 1.39 15.15 5.83
CA GLU A 25 1.57 13.73 6.11
C GLU A 25 2.34 13.02 4.98
N TRP A 26 2.95 11.88 5.32
CA TRP A 26 3.50 10.96 4.33
C TRP A 26 2.39 10.12 3.70
N TRP A 27 2.36 10.13 2.37
CA TRP A 27 1.48 9.31 1.56
C TRP A 27 2.29 8.30 0.75
N PHE A 28 1.80 7.08 0.67
CA PHE A 28 2.48 5.95 0.06
C PHE A 28 1.63 5.36 -1.06
N SER A 29 2.27 4.95 -2.14
CA SER A 29 1.64 4.22 -3.24
C SER A 29 1.11 2.86 -2.76
N VAL A 30 -0.20 2.65 -2.87
CA VAL A 30 -0.81 1.37 -2.48
C VAL A 30 -0.34 0.24 -3.39
N VAL A 31 -0.21 0.51 -4.69
CA VAL A 31 0.21 -0.49 -5.68
C VAL A 31 1.61 -0.99 -5.38
N ASP A 32 2.52 -0.11 -4.93
CA ASP A 32 3.88 -0.51 -4.60
C ASP A 32 3.91 -1.33 -3.30
N ILE A 33 3.10 -0.97 -2.29
CA ILE A 33 2.92 -1.76 -1.06
C ILE A 33 2.40 -3.17 -1.40
N VAL A 34 1.32 -3.24 -2.18
CA VAL A 34 0.74 -4.52 -2.63
C VAL A 34 1.77 -5.32 -3.41
N GLY A 35 2.50 -4.71 -4.34
CA GLY A 35 3.51 -5.40 -5.14
C GLY A 35 4.74 -5.84 -4.36
N ALA A 36 5.06 -5.17 -3.26
CA ALA A 36 6.11 -5.57 -2.35
C ALA A 36 5.68 -6.72 -1.41
N LEU A 37 4.41 -6.75 -1.00
CA LEU A 37 3.88 -7.82 -0.13
C LEU A 37 3.50 -9.09 -0.89
N THR A 38 2.91 -8.95 -2.06
CA THR A 38 2.40 -10.08 -2.86
C THR A 38 3.45 -10.65 -3.82
N GLU A 39 4.59 -9.97 -3.96
CA GLU A 39 5.63 -10.23 -4.97
C GLU A 39 5.10 -10.37 -6.41
N SER A 40 3.85 -9.95 -6.64
CA SER A 40 3.15 -10.19 -7.90
C SER A 40 3.48 -9.11 -8.92
N ASP A 41 3.78 -9.52 -10.15
CA ASP A 41 3.88 -8.63 -11.31
C ASP A 41 2.57 -7.89 -11.62
N ARG A 42 1.44 -8.38 -11.07
CA ARG A 42 0.10 -7.83 -11.29
C ARG A 42 -0.48 -7.14 -10.06
N ALA A 43 0.38 -6.44 -9.29
CA ALA A 43 -0.01 -5.68 -8.10
C ALA A 43 -1.22 -4.76 -8.31
N ARG A 44 -1.34 -4.13 -9.50
CA ARG A 44 -2.49 -3.29 -9.84
C ARG A 44 -3.81 -4.06 -9.93
N LYS A 45 -3.78 -5.28 -10.49
CA LYS A 45 -4.96 -6.14 -10.57
C LYS A 45 -5.35 -6.64 -9.19
N TYR A 46 -4.36 -7.09 -8.42
CA TYR A 46 -4.56 -7.51 -7.03
C TYR A 46 -5.17 -6.38 -6.19
N TRP A 47 -4.69 -5.14 -6.36
CA TRP A 47 -5.27 -3.97 -5.70
C TRP A 47 -6.74 -3.75 -6.07
N SER A 48 -7.12 -3.88 -7.34
CA SER A 48 -8.53 -3.78 -7.75
C SER A 48 -9.40 -4.86 -7.08
N ASP A 49 -8.89 -6.09 -6.99
CA ASP A 49 -9.61 -7.20 -6.35
C ASP A 49 -9.73 -6.97 -4.83
N LEU A 50 -8.65 -6.53 -4.18
CA LEU A 50 -8.63 -6.16 -2.76
C LEU A 50 -9.59 -5.00 -2.49
N LYS A 51 -9.68 -4.01 -3.40
CA LYS A 51 -10.60 -2.88 -3.27
C LYS A 51 -12.05 -3.33 -3.24
N ASN A 52 -12.42 -4.27 -4.10
CA ASN A 52 -13.78 -4.84 -4.12
C ASN A 52 -14.08 -5.57 -2.80
N ARG A 53 -13.13 -6.36 -2.30
CA ARG A 53 -13.30 -7.10 -1.03
C ARG A 53 -13.41 -6.18 0.18
N LEU A 54 -12.53 -5.19 0.28
CA LEU A 54 -12.57 -4.18 1.34
C LEU A 54 -13.88 -3.37 1.30
N THR A 55 -14.42 -3.12 0.10
CA THR A 55 -15.73 -2.47 -0.04
C THR A 55 -16.85 -3.37 0.50
N ASP A 56 -16.79 -4.68 0.25
CA ASP A 56 -17.73 -5.68 0.77
C ASP A 56 -17.67 -5.78 2.31
N GLU A 57 -16.46 -5.67 2.89
CA GLU A 57 -16.23 -5.59 4.34
C GLU A 57 -16.68 -4.26 4.98
N GLY A 58 -17.20 -3.32 4.19
CA GLY A 58 -17.64 -2.01 4.67
C GLY A 58 -16.50 -1.03 4.96
N PHE A 59 -15.29 -1.30 4.44
CA PHE A 59 -14.17 -0.38 4.55
C PHE A 59 -14.35 0.77 3.54
N GLU A 60 -14.66 1.96 4.03
CA GLU A 60 -14.76 3.18 3.19
C GLU A 60 -13.39 3.58 2.63
N LEU A 61 -13.03 2.96 1.51
CA LEU A 61 -11.81 3.15 0.74
C LEU A 61 -11.75 4.54 0.09
N SER A 62 -12.89 5.02 -0.43
CA SER A 62 -13.00 6.30 -1.13
C SER A 62 -12.65 7.50 -0.25
N ALA A 63 -12.92 7.44 1.05
CA ALA A 63 -12.55 8.51 1.99
C ALA A 63 -11.07 8.44 2.44
N LYS A 64 -10.42 7.28 2.25
CA LYS A 64 -9.10 6.97 2.84
C LYS A 64 -7.97 6.90 1.82
N ILE A 65 -8.31 6.81 0.54
CA ILE A 65 -7.38 6.78 -0.59
C ILE A 65 -7.49 8.07 -1.37
N GLY A 66 -6.34 8.69 -1.61
CA GLY A 66 -6.19 9.89 -2.42
C GLY A 66 -5.43 9.55 -3.68
N GLN A 67 -5.95 9.94 -4.84
CA GLN A 67 -5.20 9.83 -6.08
C GLN A 67 -4.21 10.97 -6.18
N LEU A 68 -2.93 10.66 -5.92
CA LEU A 68 -1.84 11.60 -6.02
C LEU A 68 -1.00 11.29 -7.26
N LYS A 69 -0.42 12.33 -7.84
CA LYS A 69 0.52 12.18 -8.95
C LYS A 69 1.87 11.75 -8.38
N LEU A 70 2.28 10.53 -8.72
CA LEU A 70 3.60 10.01 -8.39
C LEU A 70 4.42 9.88 -9.67
N VAL A 71 5.70 10.26 -9.58
CA VAL A 71 6.67 10.07 -10.66
C VAL A 71 7.02 8.58 -10.73
N SER A 72 6.83 7.97 -11.90
CA SER A 72 7.25 6.61 -12.20
C SER A 72 8.76 6.56 -12.50
N ALA A 73 9.33 5.36 -12.52
CA ALA A 73 10.71 5.12 -12.95
C ALA A 73 11.00 5.69 -14.36
N ASP A 74 9.98 5.74 -15.23
CA ASP A 74 10.05 6.32 -16.57
C ASP A 74 10.02 7.86 -16.62
N GLY A 75 10.06 8.53 -15.46
CA GLY A 75 9.98 10.00 -15.34
C GLY A 75 8.58 10.58 -15.59
N LYS A 76 7.60 9.75 -15.97
CA LYS A 76 6.21 10.16 -16.18
C LYS A 76 5.43 10.16 -14.86
N SER A 77 4.61 11.19 -14.66
CA SER A 77 3.71 11.26 -13.51
C SER A 77 2.40 10.54 -13.80
N TYR A 78 2.02 9.59 -12.96
CA TYR A 78 0.74 8.88 -13.06
C TYR A 78 -0.09 9.11 -11.82
N LEU A 79 -1.42 9.22 -12.02
CA LEU A 79 -2.37 9.16 -10.93
C LEU A 79 -2.32 7.77 -10.33
N THR A 80 -1.90 7.73 -9.07
CA THR A 80 -1.71 6.50 -8.32
C THR A 80 -2.53 6.60 -7.05
N ASP A 81 -3.22 5.52 -6.70
CA ASP A 81 -3.91 5.42 -5.44
C ASP A 81 -2.88 5.45 -4.31
N CYS A 82 -2.92 6.49 -3.50
CA CYS A 82 -2.03 6.72 -2.37
C CYS A 82 -2.82 6.71 -1.07
N VAL A 83 -2.16 6.28 -0.01
CA VAL A 83 -2.73 6.21 1.34
C VAL A 83 -1.79 6.85 2.34
N ASN A 84 -2.34 7.49 3.36
CA ASN A 84 -1.55 7.96 4.48
C ASN A 84 -0.95 6.79 5.28
N THR A 85 -0.02 7.11 6.17
CA THR A 85 0.67 6.11 7.01
C THR A 85 -0.31 5.18 7.75
N LYS A 86 -1.38 5.73 8.36
CA LYS A 86 -2.36 4.94 9.13
C LYS A 86 -3.12 3.95 8.26
N ASN A 87 -3.54 4.37 7.08
CA ASN A 87 -4.30 3.54 6.15
C ASN A 87 -3.39 2.54 5.44
N ALA A 88 -2.11 2.87 5.21
CA ALA A 88 -1.11 1.93 4.72
C ALA A 88 -1.02 0.70 5.64
N PHE A 89 -0.93 0.90 6.96
CA PHE A 89 -0.93 -0.22 7.91
C PHE A 89 -2.20 -1.07 7.83
N LYS A 90 -3.37 -0.47 7.65
CA LYS A 90 -4.62 -1.23 7.48
C LYS A 90 -4.62 -2.07 6.22
N VAL A 91 -4.18 -1.50 5.10
CA VAL A 91 -4.05 -2.24 3.83
C VAL A 91 -3.07 -3.40 3.97
N ILE A 92 -1.92 -3.15 4.61
CA ILE A 92 -0.92 -4.17 4.91
C ILE A 92 -1.51 -5.30 5.77
N GLN A 93 -2.24 -4.95 6.84
CA GLN A 93 -2.89 -5.92 7.72
C GLN A 93 -3.95 -6.74 6.99
N SER A 94 -4.77 -6.09 6.16
CA SER A 94 -5.73 -6.79 5.30
C SER A 94 -5.00 -7.74 4.36
N ILE A 95 -3.91 -7.35 3.71
CA ILE A 95 -3.16 -8.27 2.84
C ILE A 95 -2.61 -9.46 3.63
N LEU A 96 -1.98 -9.22 4.78
CA LEU A 96 -1.40 -10.27 5.61
C LEU A 96 -2.43 -11.24 6.22
N ILE A 97 -3.68 -10.81 6.43
CA ILE A 97 -4.72 -11.74 6.91
C ILE A 97 -5.20 -12.70 5.81
N PHE A 98 -4.90 -12.37 4.54
CA PHE A 98 -5.36 -13.12 3.36
C PHE A 98 -4.24 -13.85 2.61
N VAL A 99 -2.97 -13.70 3.02
CA VAL A 99 -1.81 -14.43 2.47
C VAL A 99 -1.36 -15.52 3.41
#